data_AF-A0A9Y2D4W2-F1
#
_entry.id   AF-A0A9Y2D4W2-F1
#
_cell.length_a   1.000
_cell.length_b   1.000
_cell.length_c   1.000
_cell.angle_alpha   90.00
_cell.angle_beta   90.00
_cell.angle_gamma   90.00
#
_symmetry.space_group_name_H-M   'P 1'
#
loop_
_entity.id
_entity.type
_entity.pdbx_description
1 polymer ?
#
loop_
_entity_poly.entity_id
_entity_poly.type
_entity_poly.pdbx_seq_one_letter_code
_entity_poly.pdbx_strand_id
1 'polypeptide(L)'
;MGAKLYTVKEFFSSIDDLSDVGGVQEIEKVESNAYSNRYAESFDALFDLPENLDFLLDAYFELDLYQKDRFPSPCALFEKGSELWSSHPSLSFISFVSSLEALVNLEYRGKQVEKCVKCGQDRHRVTKKLLDFLLIMELMVRNSKSTQ
;
A
#
# COMPACT_ATOMS: atom_id res chain seq x y z
N MET A 1 5.35 -32.47 -31.02
CA MET A 1 6.00 -32.27 -29.71
C MET A 1 7.28 -31.48 -29.94
N GLY A 2 7.33 -30.24 -29.46
CA GLY A 2 8.52 -29.40 -29.56
C GLY A 2 8.46 -28.37 -28.46
N ALA A 3 8.81 -28.76 -27.24
CA ALA A 3 9.00 -27.81 -26.15
C ALA A 3 10.25 -26.99 -26.48
N LYS A 4 10.08 -25.75 -26.91
CA LYS A 4 11.17 -24.78 -26.93
C LYS A 4 11.47 -24.45 -25.47
N LEU A 5 12.63 -24.91 -24.99
CA LEU A 5 13.22 -24.47 -23.74
C LEU A 5 13.49 -22.98 -23.87
N TYR A 6 12.75 -22.17 -23.11
CA TYR A 6 13.06 -20.76 -22.91
C TYR A 6 14.15 -20.70 -21.85
N THR A 7 15.39 -20.86 -22.28
CA THR A 7 16.54 -20.48 -21.47
C THR A 7 16.46 -18.97 -21.23
N VAL A 8 16.47 -18.60 -19.95
CA VAL A 8 16.76 -17.24 -19.46
C VAL A 8 17.87 -16.67 -20.36
N LYS A 9 17.60 -15.58 -21.08
CA LYS A 9 18.65 -14.85 -21.80
C LYS A 9 19.78 -14.64 -20.79
N GLU A 10 20.96 -15.17 -21.10
CA GLU A 10 22.10 -15.15 -20.19
C GLU A 10 22.29 -13.73 -19.66
N PHE A 11 21.95 -13.52 -18.39
CA PHE A 11 22.07 -12.25 -17.71
C PHE A 11 23.55 -12.09 -17.35
N PHE A 12 24.37 -11.72 -18.33
CA PHE A 12 25.77 -11.37 -18.09
C PHE A 12 25.83 -9.91 -17.67
N SER A 13 25.70 -9.66 -16.37
CA SER A 13 26.20 -8.41 -15.79
C SER A 13 27.56 -8.69 -15.13
N SER A 14 28.63 -8.13 -15.67
CA SER A 14 29.87 -7.94 -14.91
C SER A 14 29.63 -6.75 -14.00
N ILE A 15 29.13 -7.00 -12.79
CA ILE A 15 28.98 -5.95 -11.78
C ILE A 15 30.36 -5.77 -11.15
N ASP A 16 31.10 -4.75 -11.59
CA ASP A 16 32.41 -4.40 -11.01
C ASP A 16 32.25 -3.72 -9.64
N ASP A 17 31.10 -3.06 -9.40
CA ASP A 17 30.73 -2.40 -8.15
C ASP A 17 29.20 -2.43 -7.94
N LEU A 18 28.72 -2.60 -6.70
CA LEU A 18 27.28 -2.55 -6.37
C LEU A 18 26.68 -1.14 -6.59
N SER A 19 27.54 -0.13 -6.72
CA SER A 19 27.18 1.24 -7.10
C SER A 19 27.01 1.43 -8.61
N ASP A 20 27.52 0.51 -9.44
CA ASP A 20 27.56 0.67 -10.88
C ASP A 20 26.22 0.30 -11.50
N VAL A 21 25.50 1.32 -11.94
CA VAL A 21 24.24 1.22 -12.67
C VAL A 21 24.43 1.34 -14.18
N GLY A 22 25.68 1.44 -14.65
CA GLY A 22 26.03 1.51 -16.06
C GLY A 22 25.57 0.28 -16.83
N GLY A 23 24.67 0.46 -17.80
CA GLY A 23 24.19 -0.62 -18.67
C GLY A 23 23.01 -1.43 -18.11
N VAL A 24 22.47 -1.07 -16.93
CA VAL A 24 21.23 -1.65 -16.40
C VAL A 24 20.05 -1.03 -17.15
N GLN A 25 19.16 -1.87 -17.68
CA GLN A 25 17.92 -1.41 -18.30
C GLN A 25 17.01 -0.77 -17.23
N GLU A 26 16.52 0.43 -17.51
CA GLU A 26 15.57 1.11 -16.62
C GLU A 26 14.29 0.26 -16.47
N ILE A 27 13.84 0.12 -15.23
CA ILE A 27 12.64 -0.67 -14.90
C ILE A 27 11.42 0.13 -15.31
N GLU A 28 10.54 -0.49 -16.10
CA GLU A 28 9.32 0.18 -16.55
C GLU A 28 8.41 0.47 -15.35
N LYS A 29 7.86 1.68 -15.33
CA LYS A 29 6.83 2.08 -14.36
C LYS A 29 5.47 2.03 -15.04
N VAL A 30 4.51 1.39 -14.38
CA VAL A 30 3.14 1.21 -14.87
C VAL A 30 2.12 1.87 -13.94
N GLU A 31 0.94 2.17 -14.46
CA GLU A 31 -0.15 2.74 -13.67
C GLU A 31 -0.47 1.83 -12.47
N SER A 32 -0.58 2.39 -11.27
CA SER A 32 -0.73 1.63 -10.02
C SER A 32 -1.96 0.72 -10.01
N ASN A 33 -3.05 1.19 -10.63
CA ASN A 33 -4.30 0.44 -10.76
C ASN A 33 -4.15 -0.72 -11.76
N ALA A 34 -3.45 -0.49 -12.87
CA ALA A 34 -3.13 -1.54 -13.84
C ALA A 34 -2.20 -2.59 -13.23
N TYR A 35 -1.23 -2.18 -12.42
CA TYR A 35 -0.33 -3.07 -11.67
C TYR A 35 -1.10 -3.99 -10.71
N SER A 36 -2.00 -3.40 -9.91
CA SER A 36 -2.72 -4.12 -8.84
C SER A 36 -3.80 -5.08 -9.37
N ASN A 37 -4.33 -4.84 -10.57
CA ASN A 37 -5.39 -5.66 -11.17
C ASN A 37 -4.87 -6.75 -12.13
N ARG A 38 -3.57 -7.04 -12.13
CA ARG A 38 -3.01 -8.09 -12.99
C ARG A 38 -3.52 -9.45 -12.58
N TYR A 39 -4.21 -10.11 -13.49
CA TYR A 39 -4.68 -11.47 -13.29
C TYR A 39 -3.64 -12.45 -13.85
N ALA A 40 -2.82 -13.00 -12.95
CA ALA A 40 -1.72 -13.92 -13.24
C ALA A 40 -0.57 -13.31 -14.06
N GLU A 41 0.61 -13.21 -13.46
CA GLU A 41 1.83 -12.89 -14.19
C GLU A 41 2.27 -14.11 -14.99
N SER A 42 2.37 -13.97 -16.32
CA SER A 42 3.05 -14.96 -17.13
C SER A 42 4.53 -14.99 -16.77
N PHE A 43 5.17 -16.16 -16.80
CA PHE A 43 6.63 -16.28 -16.60
C PHE A 43 7.47 -15.41 -17.57
N ASP A 44 6.89 -14.95 -18.68
CA ASP A 44 7.51 -14.06 -19.67
C ASP A 44 7.19 -12.57 -19.44
N ALA A 45 6.51 -12.20 -18.35
CA ALA A 45 6.22 -10.81 -18.05
C ALA A 45 7.53 -10.05 -17.75
N LEU A 46 7.69 -8.87 -18.37
CA LEU A 46 8.78 -7.96 -18.04
C LEU A 46 8.60 -7.47 -16.59
N PHE A 47 9.70 -7.42 -15.83
CA PHE A 47 9.67 -6.87 -14.48
C PHE A 47 9.39 -5.37 -14.55
N ASP A 48 8.30 -4.94 -13.91
CA ASP A 48 7.88 -3.56 -13.83
C ASP A 48 7.40 -3.22 -12.41
N LEU A 49 7.22 -1.93 -12.15
CA LEU A 49 6.86 -1.39 -10.84
C LEU A 49 5.71 -0.40 -10.95
N PRO A 50 4.88 -0.23 -9.92
CA PRO A 50 3.85 0.80 -9.94
C PRO A 50 4.49 2.19 -9.86
N GLU A 51 3.94 3.15 -10.60
CA GLU A 51 4.45 4.52 -10.70
C GLU A 51 4.55 5.24 -9.34
N ASN A 52 3.71 4.86 -8.38
CA ASN A 52 3.63 5.46 -7.06
C ASN A 52 4.52 4.77 -6.02
N LEU A 53 5.31 3.76 -6.41
CA LEU A 53 6.13 2.99 -5.47
C LEU A 53 7.08 3.88 -4.66
N ASP A 54 7.78 4.80 -5.33
CA ASP A 54 8.75 5.69 -4.68
C ASP A 54 8.06 6.56 -3.61
N PHE A 55 6.92 7.16 -3.96
CA PHE A 55 6.12 7.95 -3.03
C PHE A 55 5.67 7.13 -1.81
N LEU A 56 5.26 5.87 -2.01
CA LEU A 56 4.84 4.99 -0.92
C LEU A 56 6.01 4.60 -0.01
N LEU A 57 7.18 4.34 -0.60
CA LEU A 57 8.40 4.03 0.16
C LEU A 57 8.87 5.24 0.96
N ASP A 58 8.92 6.42 0.35
CA ASP A 58 9.27 7.66 1.04
C ASP A 58 8.33 7.92 2.23
N ALA A 59 7.02 7.83 2.00
CA ALA A 59 6.01 7.99 3.06
C ALA A 59 6.20 6.97 4.20
N TYR A 60 6.57 5.72 3.89
CA TYR A 60 6.88 4.71 4.90
C TYR A 60 8.15 5.06 5.68
N PHE A 61 9.19 5.55 5.02
CA PHE A 61 10.45 5.92 5.66
C PHE A 61 10.32 7.19 6.51
N GLU A 62 9.37 8.07 6.22
CA GLU A 62 9.02 9.24 7.04
C GLU A 62 8.32 8.89 8.37
N LEU A 63 7.73 7.70 8.49
CA LEU A 63 7.07 7.26 9.72
C LEU A 63 8.04 7.20 10.92
N ASP A 64 7.54 7.56 12.10
CA ASP A 64 8.29 7.40 13.35
C ASP A 64 8.48 5.92 13.72
N LEU A 65 9.40 5.62 14.64
CA LEU A 65 9.71 4.23 15.04
C LEU A 65 8.49 3.49 15.60
N TYR A 66 7.60 4.18 16.30
CA TYR A 66 6.39 3.58 16.85
C TYR A 66 5.37 3.28 15.76
N GLN A 67 5.20 4.19 14.79
CA GLN A 67 4.34 4.01 13.63
C GLN A 67 4.85 2.86 12.76
N LYS A 68 6.16 2.77 12.51
CA LYS A 68 6.79 1.66 11.78
C LYS A 68 6.57 0.30 12.44
N ASP A 69 6.62 0.22 13.76
CA ASP A 69 6.32 -1.02 14.51
C ASP A 69 4.86 -1.46 14.36
N ARG A 70 3.93 -0.50 14.23
CA ARG A 70 2.49 -0.78 14.20
C ARG A 70 1.88 -0.86 12.82
N PHE A 71 2.50 -0.26 11.81
CA PHE A 71 2.03 -0.24 10.43
C PHE A 71 1.88 -1.63 9.78
N PRO A 72 2.72 -2.65 10.06
CA PRO A 72 2.55 -3.99 9.47
C PRO A 72 1.23 -4.67 9.85
N SER A 73 0.66 -4.36 11.02
CA SER A 73 -0.57 -4.99 11.50
C SER A 73 -1.80 -4.68 10.62
N PRO A 74 -2.14 -3.41 10.31
CA PRO A 74 -3.19 -3.11 9.35
C PRO A 74 -2.90 -3.63 7.94
N CYS A 75 -1.63 -3.65 7.50
CA CYS A 75 -1.27 -4.24 6.20
C CYS A 75 -1.63 -5.73 6.13
N ALA A 76 -1.30 -6.51 7.17
CA ALA A 76 -1.66 -7.91 7.24
C ALA A 76 -3.18 -8.13 7.24
N LEU A 77 -3.94 -7.30 7.95
CA LEU A 77 -5.40 -7.36 7.93
C LEU A 77 -5.96 -7.05 6.53
N PHE A 78 -5.40 -6.06 5.83
CA PHE A 78 -5.79 -5.73 4.47
C PHE A 78 -5.50 -6.86 3.49
N GLU A 79 -4.30 -7.45 3.55
CA GLU A 79 -3.90 -8.60 2.72
C GLU A 79 -4.85 -9.79 2.95
N LYS A 80 -5.16 -10.13 4.21
CA LYS A 80 -6.13 -11.18 4.53
C LYS A 80 -7.54 -10.85 4.06
N GLY A 81 -7.92 -9.58 4.09
CA GLY A 81 -9.15 -9.11 3.46
C GLY A 81 -9.18 -9.44 1.98
N SER A 82 -8.13 -9.08 1.24
CA SER A 82 -8.00 -9.33 -0.20
C SER A 82 -8.02 -10.82 -0.55
N GLU A 83 -7.30 -11.66 0.20
CA GLU A 83 -7.31 -13.13 0.01
C GLU A 83 -8.71 -13.72 0.20
N LEU A 84 -9.44 -13.25 1.20
CA LEU A 84 -10.76 -13.78 1.56
C LEU A 84 -11.90 -13.24 0.68
N TRP A 85 -11.66 -12.21 -0.14
CA TRP A 85 -12.71 -11.50 -0.89
C TRP A 85 -13.57 -12.43 -1.75
N SER A 86 -12.93 -13.41 -2.40
CA SER A 86 -13.61 -14.35 -3.32
C SER A 86 -14.32 -15.51 -2.61
N SER A 87 -13.86 -15.90 -1.41
CA SER A 87 -14.34 -17.11 -0.72
C SER A 87 -15.23 -16.82 0.48
N HIS A 88 -14.93 -15.76 1.24
CA HIS A 88 -15.63 -15.38 2.45
C HIS A 88 -15.84 -13.84 2.50
N PRO A 89 -16.75 -13.30 1.68
CA PRO A 89 -16.93 -11.85 1.54
C PRO A 89 -17.22 -11.13 2.87
N SER A 90 -17.95 -11.75 3.79
CA SER A 90 -18.23 -11.17 5.11
C SER A 90 -16.98 -11.05 5.98
N LEU A 91 -16.10 -12.07 5.97
CA LEU A 91 -14.83 -12.01 6.69
C LEU A 91 -13.88 -11.00 6.05
N SER A 92 -13.83 -10.97 4.72
CA SER A 92 -13.06 -10.00 3.96
C SER A 92 -13.46 -8.56 4.32
N PHE A 93 -14.77 -8.28 4.37
CA PHE A 93 -15.28 -6.97 4.80
C PHE A 93 -14.84 -6.62 6.23
N ILE A 94 -14.93 -7.55 7.18
CA ILE A 94 -14.49 -7.33 8.56
C ILE A 94 -12.98 -7.04 8.61
N SER A 95 -12.18 -7.77 7.83
CA SER A 95 -10.73 -7.55 7.73
C SER A 95 -10.39 -6.16 7.20
N PHE A 96 -11.10 -5.68 6.16
CA PHE A 96 -10.92 -4.32 5.65
C PHE A 96 -11.36 -3.23 6.63
N VAL A 97 -12.49 -3.42 7.31
CA VAL A 97 -12.92 -2.47 8.36
C VAL A 97 -11.89 -2.43 9.49
N SER A 98 -11.38 -3.59 9.91
CA SER A 98 -10.41 -3.71 10.99
C SER A 98 -9.05 -3.10 10.62
N SER A 99 -8.61 -3.22 9.36
CA SER A 99 -7.37 -2.58 8.90
C SER A 99 -7.48 -1.06 8.92
N LEU A 100 -8.62 -0.51 8.47
CA LEU A 100 -8.90 0.92 8.53
C LEU A 100 -8.97 1.42 9.97
N GLU A 101 -9.65 0.70 10.86
CA GLU A 101 -9.71 1.07 12.28
C GLU A 101 -8.33 1.09 12.93
N ALA A 102 -7.46 0.12 12.60
CA ALA A 102 -6.10 0.08 13.11
C ALA A 102 -5.27 1.29 12.61
N LEU A 103 -5.39 1.67 11.35
CA LEU A 103 -4.73 2.87 10.79
C LEU A 103 -5.26 4.16 11.44
N VAL A 104 -6.57 4.30 11.58
CA VAL A 104 -7.21 5.46 12.22
C VAL A 104 -6.76 5.56 13.68
N ASN A 105 -6.68 4.45 14.40
CA ASN A 105 -6.20 4.45 15.78
C ASN A 105 -4.72 4.84 15.87
N LEU A 106 -3.91 4.49 14.88
CA LEU A 106 -2.51 4.89 14.80
C LEU A 106 -2.36 6.40 14.59
N GLU A 107 -3.10 6.96 13.64
CA GLU A 107 -3.08 8.39 13.27
C GLU A 107 -3.65 9.31 14.38
N TYR A 108 -4.65 8.83 15.12
CA TYR A 108 -5.30 9.60 16.18
C TYR A 108 -4.84 9.20 17.58
N ARG A 109 -3.74 8.46 17.69
CA ARG A 109 -3.16 8.10 18.98
C ARG A 109 -2.75 9.36 19.74
N GLY A 110 -3.20 9.48 20.99
CA GLY A 110 -2.85 10.62 21.85
C GLY A 110 -3.61 11.93 21.58
N LYS A 111 -4.43 12.00 20.51
CA LYS A 111 -5.34 13.14 20.29
C LYS A 111 -6.50 13.08 21.30
N GLN A 112 -6.75 14.18 22.03
CA GLN A 112 -7.83 14.22 23.02
C GLN A 112 -9.19 13.99 22.35
N VAL A 113 -10.01 13.13 22.95
CA VAL A 113 -11.35 12.85 22.47
C VAL A 113 -12.26 14.01 22.86
N GLU A 114 -12.83 14.69 21.87
CA GLU A 114 -13.81 15.74 22.12
C GLU A 114 -15.02 15.14 22.85
N LYS A 115 -15.42 15.71 23.99
CA LYS A 115 -16.64 15.28 24.68
C LYS A 115 -17.82 16.12 24.24
N CYS A 116 -18.98 15.47 24.06
CA CYS A 116 -20.21 16.17 23.77
C CYS A 116 -20.59 17.07 24.96
N VAL A 117 -20.75 18.37 24.72
CA VAL A 117 -21.12 19.36 25.75
C VAL A 117 -22.48 19.06 26.40
N LYS A 118 -23.39 18.37 25.70
CA LYS A 118 -24.75 18.09 26.18
C LYS A 118 -24.90 16.77 26.93
N CYS A 119 -24.18 15.71 26.53
CA CYS A 119 -24.35 14.37 27.12
C CYS A 119 -23.07 13.78 27.72
N GLY A 120 -21.93 14.47 27.63
CA GLY A 120 -20.65 14.01 28.16
C GLY A 120 -20.06 12.78 27.46
N GLN A 121 -20.77 12.19 26.49
CA GLN A 121 -20.26 11.07 25.70
C GLN A 121 -19.09 11.52 24.84
N ASP A 122 -18.14 10.61 24.67
CA ASP A 122 -17.03 10.75 23.74
C ASP A 122 -17.59 10.95 22.33
N ARG A 123 -17.48 12.19 21.85
CA ARG A 123 -17.82 12.53 20.48
C ARG A 123 -16.73 11.91 19.61
N HIS A 124 -17.13 11.23 18.54
CA HIS A 124 -16.21 10.86 17.47
C HIS A 124 -15.15 9.80 17.83
N ARG A 125 -15.57 8.69 18.46
CA ARG A 125 -14.61 7.65 18.85
C ARG A 125 -13.94 6.95 17.66
N VAL A 126 -14.68 6.62 16.59
CA VAL A 126 -14.16 5.91 15.41
C VAL A 126 -14.67 6.50 14.08
N THR A 127 -15.98 6.69 13.93
CA THR A 127 -16.60 7.02 12.63
C THR A 127 -16.20 8.39 12.06
N LYS A 128 -16.08 9.44 12.88
CA LYS A 128 -15.60 10.74 12.38
C LYS A 128 -14.08 10.74 12.18
N LYS A 129 -13.30 10.04 13.01
CA LYS A 129 -11.87 9.87 12.75
C LYS A 129 -11.62 9.15 11.42
N LEU A 130 -12.46 8.17 11.11
CA LEU A 130 -12.48 7.49 9.81
C LEU A 130 -12.89 8.44 8.68
N LEU A 131 -13.96 9.22 8.85
CA LEU A 131 -14.37 10.21 7.83
C LEU A 131 -13.29 11.28 7.60
N ASP A 132 -12.71 11.83 8.67
CA ASP A 132 -11.65 12.81 8.61
C ASP A 132 -10.38 12.21 7.97
N PHE A 133 -10.05 10.95 8.29
CA PHE A 133 -8.96 10.21 7.66
C PHE A 133 -9.20 10.02 6.15
N LEU A 134 -10.40 9.59 5.75
CA LEU A 134 -10.77 9.42 4.35
C LEU A 134 -10.72 10.76 3.58
N LEU A 135 -11.16 11.85 4.22
CA LEU A 135 -11.14 13.20 3.64
C LEU A 135 -9.71 13.70 3.43
N ILE A 136 -8.83 13.46 4.43
CA ILE A 136 -7.40 13.79 4.34
C ILE A 136 -6.73 12.98 3.22
N MET A 137 -7.00 11.67 3.13
CA MET A 137 -6.49 10.83 2.04
C MET A 137 -6.96 11.33 0.68
N GLU A 138 -8.24 11.68 0.54
CA GLU A 138 -8.78 12.19 -0.72
C GLU A 138 -8.11 13.51 -1.14
N LEU A 139 -7.83 14.41 -0.19
CA LEU A 139 -7.11 15.65 -0.45
C LEU A 139 -5.65 15.41 -0.82
N MET A 140 -4.96 14.46 -0.16
CA MET A 140 -3.59 14.07 -0.53
C MET A 140 -3.53 13.49 -1.95
N VAL A 141 -4.47 12.61 -2.32
CA VAL A 141 -4.55 12.01 -3.65
C VAL A 141 -4.87 13.05 -4.74
N ARG A 142 -5.69 14.06 -4.43
CA ARG A 142 -5.98 15.15 -5.38
C ARG A 142 -4.78 16.08 -5.58
N ASN A 143 -4.03 16.36 -4.51
CA ASN A 143 -2.86 17.23 -4.58
C ASN A 143 -1.68 16.57 -5.31
N SER A 144 -1.47 15.25 -5.15
CA SER A 144 -0.42 14.53 -5.87
C SER A 144 -0.65 14.52 -7.39
N LYS A 145 -1.91 14.47 -7.85
CA LYS A 145 -2.28 14.59 -9.27
C LYS A 145 -2.09 15.98 -9.87
N SER A 146 -1.87 17.01 -9.05
CA SER A 146 -1.69 18.40 -9.49
C SER A 146 -0.23 18.84 -9.57
N THR A 147 0.70 17.98 -9.12
CA THR A 147 2.16 18.26 -9.12
C THR A 147 2.92 17.42 -10.16
N GLN A 148 2.20 16.63 -10.97
CA GLN A 148 2.70 16.01 -12.20
C GLN A 148 2.15 16.77 -13.41
#